data_AF-A0A1L9S8A9-F1
#
_entry.id   AF-A0A1L9S8A9-F1
#
_cell.length_a   1.000
_cell.length_b   1.000
_cell.length_c   1.000
_cell.angle_alpha   90.00
_cell.angle_beta   90.00
_cell.angle_gamma   90.00
#
_symmetry.space_group_name_H-M   'P 1'
#
loop_
_entity.id
_entity.type
_entity.pdbx_description
1 polymer ?
#
loop_
_entity_poly.entity_id
_entity_poly.type
_entity_poly.pdbx_seq_one_letter_code
_entity_poly.pdbx_strand_id
1 'polypeptide(L)'
;MNRTLFRAARHLRAKQPIPITPSPLVSRGYSTALFDWEDPLAASELYTAEELAIRETARQYCQERLMPRVLEAYRNEDYDRRILEEMGELGLLGASIEGYGCAGASTVASGLITKEVERVDSGYRSGMSVQSSLVMTGIYEFGTTEQKERFLPGLARGTIAGCFGLTEPNHGSDPGSMETVAREHPTKKGCYLLSGTKTWITNSPISDVMLVWAKLESTGKIRGFLVERDGCPPGTLETPAIKNKSALRASITGMIQMDDCPVPAENMFPDVEGLKGPFTCLNSARLGIAFGAMGALEDCLDRARTYALERKQFRGNPLAKYQLVQKKLADAATDAAYGTLAAVQVARLKDAGTMAPEMISMIKRQNCDRALANARVLQEVFGGNATSDEYHIGRHVANLFVVQTYEGQSDIHSLILGRAITGVQADPPSSCSAGPVGDDLFHWQATIMGPGDSPYSGGVFFLSIHFPTDYPFKPPKVTFTTRIYHPNINSNGSICLDILRDQWSPALTISKVLLSICSMLTDPNPDDPLVPEIAHVYKTDRPRYEATAREWTRKYAI
;
A
#
# COMPACT_ATOMS: atom_id res chain seq x y z
N MET A 1 11.68 -62.00 -55.80
CA MET A 1 11.55 -60.53 -55.84
C MET A 1 12.55 -59.94 -54.86
N ASN A 2 13.39 -59.05 -55.36
CA ASN A 2 14.60 -58.51 -54.73
C ASN A 2 14.35 -57.71 -53.45
N ARG A 3 15.28 -57.86 -52.50
CA ARG A 3 15.75 -56.80 -51.61
C ARG A 3 17.29 -56.80 -51.64
N THR A 4 17.82 -55.59 -51.47
CA THR A 4 19.18 -55.21 -51.04
C THR A 4 20.36 -55.46 -51.99
N LEU A 5 21.07 -54.39 -52.36
CA LEU A 5 22.45 -54.06 -51.91
C LEU A 5 23.10 -52.94 -52.77
N PHE A 6 23.53 -51.89 -52.08
CA PHE A 6 24.80 -51.13 -52.22
C PHE A 6 25.26 -50.42 -53.52
N ARG A 7 25.72 -49.17 -53.28
CA ARG A 7 26.86 -48.45 -53.90
C ARG A 7 26.80 -48.05 -55.38
N ALA A 8 26.78 -46.73 -55.63
CA ALA A 8 27.70 -45.96 -56.50
C ALA A 8 27.10 -44.54 -56.69
N ALA A 9 27.68 -43.48 -56.10
CA ALA A 9 28.85 -42.74 -56.55
C ALA A 9 28.63 -41.85 -57.80
N ARG A 10 28.84 -40.55 -57.57
CA ARG A 10 29.44 -39.55 -58.48
C ARG A 10 28.65 -39.12 -59.73
N HIS A 11 28.04 -37.93 -59.64
CA HIS A 11 28.51 -36.71 -60.32
C HIS A 11 27.44 -35.62 -60.23
N LEU A 12 27.68 -34.54 -59.47
CA LEU A 12 27.08 -33.23 -59.76
C LEU A 12 28.05 -32.13 -59.27
N ARG A 13 28.34 -31.21 -60.18
CA ARG A 13 29.41 -30.21 -60.16
C ARG A 13 29.25 -29.18 -59.04
N ALA A 14 30.40 -28.72 -58.52
CA ALA A 14 30.52 -27.58 -57.62
C ALA A 14 29.94 -26.30 -58.25
N LYS A 15 29.01 -25.64 -57.54
CA LYS A 15 28.59 -24.26 -57.82
C LYS A 15 29.63 -23.30 -57.26
N GLN A 16 30.05 -22.32 -58.06
CA GLN A 16 30.97 -21.25 -57.65
C GLN A 16 30.40 -20.43 -56.49
N PRO A 17 31.24 -19.95 -55.55
CA PRO A 17 30.79 -19.07 -54.47
C PRO A 17 30.46 -17.67 -55.00
N ILE A 18 29.36 -17.12 -54.49
CA ILE A 18 28.89 -15.75 -54.73
C ILE A 18 29.92 -14.76 -54.14
N PRO A 19 30.32 -13.68 -54.83
CA PRO A 19 31.21 -12.68 -54.26
C PRO A 19 30.46 -11.91 -53.16
N ILE A 20 30.91 -12.05 -51.91
CA ILE A 20 30.48 -11.19 -50.81
C ILE A 20 31.27 -9.89 -50.93
N THR A 21 30.66 -8.82 -51.44
CA THR A 21 31.21 -7.47 -51.32
C THR A 21 31.25 -7.10 -49.83
N PRO A 22 32.41 -6.71 -49.26
CA PRO A 22 32.48 -6.27 -47.89
C PRO A 22 31.68 -4.97 -47.75
N SER A 23 30.65 -5.00 -46.91
CA SER A 23 29.95 -3.79 -46.45
C SER A 23 30.98 -2.88 -45.75
N PRO A 24 30.96 -1.55 -45.98
CA PRO A 24 31.90 -0.67 -45.31
C PRO A 24 31.72 -0.82 -43.79
N LEU A 25 32.80 -1.17 -43.10
CA LEU A 25 32.89 -1.14 -41.65
C LEU A 25 32.56 0.28 -41.20
N VAL A 26 31.32 0.51 -40.77
CA VAL A 26 30.98 1.71 -40.02
C VAL A 26 31.80 1.62 -38.74
N SER A 27 32.88 2.40 -38.66
CA SER A 27 33.55 2.64 -37.40
C SER A 27 32.52 3.30 -36.48
N ARG A 28 31.85 2.50 -35.64
CA ARG A 28 31.05 3.05 -34.55
C ARG A 28 32.04 3.76 -33.64
N GLY A 29 32.22 5.06 -33.86
CA GLY A 29 32.90 5.91 -32.89
C GLY A 29 32.20 5.75 -31.55
N TYR A 30 32.97 5.61 -30.48
CA TYR A 30 32.42 5.68 -29.13
C TYR A 30 31.71 7.04 -28.98
N SER A 31 30.53 7.04 -28.36
CA SER A 31 29.80 8.28 -28.05
C SER A 31 30.71 9.24 -27.29
N THR A 32 30.68 10.53 -27.65
CA THR A 32 31.40 11.60 -26.94
C THR A 32 30.60 12.15 -25.75
N ALA A 33 29.42 11.61 -25.48
CA ALA A 33 28.60 12.03 -24.35
C ALA A 33 29.33 11.76 -23.03
N LEU A 34 29.33 12.77 -22.15
CA LEU A 34 29.89 12.65 -20.81
C LEU A 34 28.85 12.00 -19.89
N PHE A 35 29.31 11.13 -18.99
CA PHE A 35 28.46 10.52 -17.97
C PHE A 35 28.23 11.53 -16.83
N ASP A 36 26.98 11.91 -16.61
CA ASP A 36 26.55 12.66 -15.43
C ASP A 36 26.17 11.69 -14.32
N TRP A 37 26.82 11.78 -13.16
CA TRP A 37 26.53 10.89 -12.03
C TRP A 37 25.32 11.34 -11.22
N GLU A 38 24.90 12.60 -11.34
CA GLU A 38 23.69 13.15 -10.69
C GLU A 38 22.42 12.78 -11.47
N ASP A 39 22.55 12.50 -12.77
CA ASP A 39 21.50 11.97 -13.63
C ASP A 39 22.01 10.82 -14.55
N PRO A 40 22.34 9.63 -13.98
CA PRO A 40 23.04 8.55 -14.70
C PRO A 40 22.36 8.02 -15.97
N LEU A 41 21.05 8.21 -16.07
CA LEU A 41 20.22 7.72 -17.18
C LEU A 41 19.54 8.86 -17.94
N ALA A 42 19.99 10.10 -17.74
CA ALA A 42 19.43 11.29 -18.37
C ALA A 42 17.90 11.39 -18.21
N ALA A 43 17.39 11.08 -17.02
CA ALA A 43 15.96 11.13 -16.71
C ALA A 43 15.36 12.52 -16.94
N SER A 44 16.17 13.57 -16.80
CA SER A 44 15.80 14.95 -17.11
C SER A 44 15.37 15.16 -18.58
N GLU A 45 15.88 14.36 -19.53
CA GLU A 45 15.46 14.43 -20.94
C GLU A 45 14.04 13.89 -21.17
N LEU A 46 13.47 13.17 -20.20
CA LEU A 46 12.10 12.62 -20.26
C LEU A 46 11.05 13.58 -19.67
N TYR A 47 11.48 14.69 -19.10
CA TYR A 47 10.61 15.65 -18.44
C TYR A 47 10.21 16.78 -19.39
N THR A 48 8.99 17.26 -19.23
CA THR A 48 8.55 18.47 -19.92
C THR A 48 9.24 19.70 -19.34
N ALA A 49 9.27 20.80 -20.09
CA ALA A 49 9.81 22.06 -19.59
C ALA A 49 9.10 22.55 -18.31
N GLU A 50 7.79 22.31 -18.22
CA GLU A 50 6.98 22.63 -17.05
C GLU A 50 7.36 21.77 -15.84
N GLU A 51 7.54 20.46 -16.02
CA GLU A 51 7.98 19.57 -14.94
C GLU A 51 9.36 19.93 -14.40
N LEU A 52 10.28 20.30 -15.29
CA LEU A 52 11.62 20.78 -14.91
C LEU A 52 11.53 22.09 -14.12
N ALA A 53 10.69 23.04 -14.56
CA ALA A 53 10.48 24.31 -13.87
C ALA A 53 9.88 24.11 -12.48
N ILE A 54 8.86 23.25 -12.35
CA ILE A 54 8.23 22.93 -11.06
C ILE A 54 9.22 22.25 -10.12
N ARG A 55 10.01 21.30 -10.62
CA ARG A 55 11.08 20.65 -9.85
C ARG A 55 12.08 21.68 -9.33
N GLU A 56 12.49 22.63 -10.16
CA GLU A 56 13.46 23.66 -9.78
C GLU A 56 12.90 24.60 -8.71
N THR A 57 11.65 25.05 -8.85
CA THR A 57 10.95 25.83 -7.82
C THR A 57 10.89 25.08 -6.49
N ALA A 58 10.52 23.79 -6.52
CA ALA A 58 10.48 22.96 -5.32
C ALA A 58 11.86 22.80 -4.69
N ARG A 59 12.91 22.55 -5.50
CA ARG A 59 14.29 22.42 -5.06
C ARG A 59 14.79 23.69 -4.38
N GLN A 60 14.60 24.86 -4.99
CA GLN A 60 15.03 26.15 -4.43
C GLN A 60 14.39 26.39 -3.07
N TYR A 61 13.06 26.23 -2.97
CA TYR A 61 12.36 26.31 -1.70
C TYR A 61 12.92 25.34 -0.65
N CYS A 62 13.13 24.08 -1.04
CA CYS A 62 13.64 23.05 -0.13
C CYS A 62 15.03 23.41 0.41
N GLN A 63 15.95 23.88 -0.44
CA GLN A 63 17.30 24.22 -0.01
C GLN A 63 17.37 25.53 0.78
N GLU A 64 16.58 26.54 0.43
CA GLU A 64 16.62 27.86 1.08
C GLU A 64 15.79 27.93 2.37
N ARG A 65 14.70 27.16 2.46
CA ARG A 65 13.72 27.27 3.56
C ARG A 65 13.66 26.04 4.45
N LEU A 66 13.69 24.83 3.89
CA LEU A 66 13.53 23.60 4.67
C LEU A 66 14.86 23.09 5.25
N MET A 67 15.90 23.00 4.42
CA MET A 67 17.21 22.46 4.83
C MET A 67 17.82 23.19 6.04
N PRO A 68 17.74 24.54 6.16
CA PRO A 68 18.25 25.23 7.35
C PRO A 68 17.47 24.93 8.65
N ARG A 69 16.22 24.46 8.55
CA ARG A 69 15.34 24.18 9.70
C ARG A 69 15.46 22.75 10.22
N VAL A 70 15.80 21.81 9.33
CA VAL A 70 15.63 20.37 9.58
C VAL A 70 16.39 19.85 10.79
N LEU A 71 17.60 20.37 11.05
CA LEU A 71 18.45 19.87 12.14
C LEU A 71 17.79 20.11 13.50
N GLU A 72 17.40 21.35 13.78
CA GLU A 72 16.75 21.71 15.04
C GLU A 72 15.31 21.17 15.12
N ALA A 73 14.57 21.16 14.01
CA ALA A 73 13.25 20.53 13.95
C ALA A 73 13.32 19.04 14.33
N TYR A 74 14.29 18.31 13.78
CA TYR A 74 14.49 16.89 14.07
C TYR A 74 14.96 16.64 15.51
N ARG A 75 15.85 17.47 16.05
CA ARG A 75 16.32 17.38 17.44
C ARG A 75 15.17 17.56 18.44
N ASN A 76 14.35 18.58 18.21
CA ASN A 76 13.34 19.02 19.17
C ASN A 76 11.96 18.38 18.96
N GLU A 77 11.80 17.50 17.96
CA GLU A 77 10.51 16.92 17.55
C GLU A 77 9.46 18.00 17.22
N ASP A 78 9.91 19.04 16.54
CA ASP A 78 9.10 20.21 16.22
C ASP A 78 8.75 20.28 14.73
N TYR A 79 7.57 20.81 14.43
CA TYR A 79 7.09 21.04 13.07
C TYR A 79 6.45 22.42 12.96
N ASP A 80 7.08 23.30 12.18
CA ASP A 80 6.54 24.62 11.88
C ASP A 80 5.38 24.51 10.88
N ARG A 81 4.15 24.74 11.35
CA ARG A 81 2.93 24.72 10.52
C ARG A 81 3.04 25.64 9.30
N ARG A 82 3.81 26.74 9.38
CA ARG A 82 4.00 27.69 8.26
C ARG A 82 4.64 27.04 7.04
N ILE A 83 5.29 25.88 7.19
CA ILE A 83 5.80 25.10 6.05
C ILE A 83 4.67 24.78 5.05
N LEU A 84 3.45 24.50 5.52
CA LEU A 84 2.31 24.25 4.64
C LEU A 84 1.87 25.51 3.91
N GLU A 85 1.85 26.66 4.60
CA GLU A 85 1.52 27.95 4.00
C GLU A 85 2.55 28.34 2.92
N GLU A 86 3.84 28.22 3.24
CA GLU A 86 4.94 28.48 2.30
C GLU A 86 4.87 27.55 1.06
N MET A 87 4.56 26.26 1.26
CA MET A 87 4.32 25.34 0.14
C MET A 87 3.09 25.72 -0.69
N GLY A 88 2.03 26.22 -0.04
CA GLY A 88 0.81 26.66 -0.70
C GLY A 88 0.99 27.92 -1.54
N GLU A 89 1.78 28.89 -1.06
CA GLU A 89 2.15 30.11 -1.81
C GLU A 89 2.85 29.78 -3.14
N LEU A 90 3.59 28.68 -3.17
CA LEU A 90 4.32 28.18 -4.35
C LEU A 90 3.51 27.20 -5.20
N GLY A 91 2.28 26.86 -4.80
CA GLY A 91 1.42 25.90 -5.52
C GLY A 91 1.89 24.45 -5.42
N LEU A 92 2.64 24.09 -4.37
CA LEU A 92 3.19 22.74 -4.19
C LEU A 92 2.19 21.77 -3.53
N LEU A 93 1.13 22.30 -2.90
CA LEU A 93 0.07 21.50 -2.27
C LEU A 93 -1.05 21.18 -3.25
N GLY A 94 -1.46 19.91 -3.30
CA GLY A 94 -2.47 19.44 -4.25
C GLY A 94 -2.09 19.71 -5.71
N ALA A 95 -0.80 19.72 -6.05
CA ALA A 95 -0.30 20.20 -7.34
C ALA A 95 -1.00 19.57 -8.56
N SER A 96 -1.40 18.30 -8.48
CA SER A 96 -2.09 17.59 -9.57
C SER A 96 -3.61 17.74 -9.60
N ILE A 97 -4.20 18.53 -8.70
CA ILE A 97 -5.65 18.81 -8.70
C ILE A 97 -5.94 19.92 -9.70
N GLU A 98 -6.96 19.73 -10.53
CA GLU A 98 -7.44 20.76 -11.45
C GLU A 98 -8.43 21.69 -10.74
N GLY A 99 -8.23 23.00 -10.88
CA GLY A 99 -9.09 24.02 -10.29
C GLY A 99 -8.82 24.25 -8.79
N TYR A 100 -9.76 24.93 -8.12
CA TYR A 100 -9.74 25.20 -6.66
C TYR A 100 -8.48 25.92 -6.13
N GLY A 101 -7.73 26.61 -6.99
CA GLY A 101 -6.46 27.25 -6.64
C GLY A 101 -5.24 26.33 -6.63
N CYS A 102 -5.38 25.11 -7.13
CA CYS A 102 -4.28 24.16 -7.34
C CYS A 102 -3.62 24.37 -8.72
N ALA A 103 -2.40 23.85 -8.88
CA ALA A 103 -1.58 24.07 -10.08
C ALA A 103 -2.08 23.32 -11.33
N GLY A 104 -2.81 22.22 -11.19
CA GLY A 104 -3.20 21.36 -12.32
C GLY A 104 -2.01 20.69 -13.02
N ALA A 105 -0.92 20.45 -12.30
CA ALA A 105 0.31 19.89 -12.84
C ALA A 105 0.21 18.37 -13.10
N SER A 106 1.12 17.84 -13.92
CA SER A 106 1.19 16.40 -14.19
C SER A 106 1.48 15.58 -12.92
N THR A 107 1.13 14.28 -12.94
CA THR A 107 1.49 13.39 -11.82
C THR A 107 3.02 13.29 -11.67
N VAL A 108 3.79 13.40 -12.77
CA VAL A 108 5.26 13.43 -12.72
C VAL A 108 5.75 14.69 -12.02
N ALA A 109 5.21 15.88 -12.33
CA ALA A 109 5.55 17.11 -11.61
C ALA A 109 5.28 16.97 -10.11
N SER A 110 4.11 16.43 -9.73
CA SER A 110 3.80 16.17 -8.31
C SER A 110 4.78 15.19 -7.65
N GLY A 111 5.24 14.17 -8.36
CA GLY A 111 6.27 13.24 -7.87
C GLY A 111 7.65 13.90 -7.74
N LEU A 112 8.02 14.80 -8.66
CA LEU A 112 9.27 15.55 -8.55
C LEU A 112 9.26 16.51 -7.34
N ILE A 113 8.11 17.11 -7.02
CA ILE A 113 7.96 17.90 -5.78
C ILE A 113 8.23 17.03 -4.55
N THR A 114 7.60 15.84 -4.44
CA THR A 114 7.82 14.96 -3.28
C THR A 114 9.27 14.48 -3.20
N LYS A 115 9.92 14.26 -4.34
CA LYS A 115 11.35 13.92 -4.44
C LYS A 115 12.23 15.02 -3.82
N GLU A 116 12.05 16.28 -4.21
CA GLU A 116 12.86 17.40 -3.71
C GLU A 116 12.59 17.69 -2.22
N VAL A 117 11.36 17.52 -1.74
CA VAL A 117 11.03 17.70 -0.31
C VAL A 117 11.65 16.59 0.54
N GLU A 118 11.58 15.33 0.12
CA GLU A 118 12.15 14.21 0.89
C GLU A 118 13.68 14.12 0.78
N ARG A 119 14.27 14.69 -0.26
CA ARG A 119 15.72 14.97 -0.32
C ARG A 119 16.18 15.79 0.89
N VAL A 120 15.33 16.67 1.44
CA VAL A 120 15.58 17.33 2.72
C VAL A 120 15.19 16.44 3.89
N ASP A 121 13.90 16.06 4.01
CA ASP A 121 13.43 15.21 5.10
C ASP A 121 12.11 14.49 4.79
N SER A 122 12.05 13.20 5.13
CA SER A 122 10.85 12.38 4.99
C SER A 122 9.67 12.87 5.84
N GLY A 123 9.91 13.57 6.95
CA GLY A 123 8.88 14.15 7.81
C GLY A 123 8.16 15.33 7.15
N TYR A 124 8.90 16.22 6.50
CA TYR A 124 8.32 17.31 5.70
C TYR A 124 7.52 16.78 4.52
N ARG A 125 8.06 15.80 3.78
CA ARG A 125 7.30 15.13 2.70
C ARG A 125 6.06 14.44 3.26
N SER A 126 6.10 13.91 4.49
CA SER A 126 4.93 13.27 5.13
C SER A 126 3.80 14.26 5.41
N GLY A 127 4.13 15.42 5.98
CA GLY A 127 3.16 16.50 6.18
C GLY A 127 2.51 16.94 4.88
N MET A 128 3.31 17.10 3.82
CA MET A 128 2.84 17.45 2.48
C MET A 128 1.97 16.35 1.83
N SER A 129 2.37 15.09 1.92
CA SER A 129 1.61 13.96 1.36
C SER A 129 0.25 13.80 2.03
N VAL A 130 0.17 14.03 3.35
CA VAL A 130 -1.11 14.00 4.07
C VAL A 130 -2.04 15.11 3.58
N GLN A 131 -1.52 16.33 3.44
CA GLN A 131 -2.27 17.46 2.90
C GLN A 131 -2.79 17.17 1.48
N SER A 132 -1.88 16.87 0.55
CA SER A 132 -2.18 16.75 -0.89
C SER A 132 -2.85 15.43 -1.27
N SER A 133 -2.18 14.32 -0.96
CA SER A 133 -2.54 12.99 -1.47
C SER A 133 -3.60 12.29 -0.64
N LEU A 134 -3.75 12.63 0.64
CA LEU A 134 -4.73 12.01 1.51
C LEU A 134 -5.98 12.87 1.69
N VAL A 135 -5.83 14.11 2.12
CA VAL A 135 -6.98 14.99 2.44
C VAL A 135 -7.54 15.64 1.18
N MET A 136 -6.73 16.41 0.45
CA MET A 136 -7.20 17.13 -0.73
C MET A 136 -7.67 16.17 -1.83
N THR A 137 -6.93 15.09 -2.09
CA THR A 137 -7.36 14.03 -3.03
C THR A 137 -8.69 13.40 -2.59
N GLY A 138 -8.86 13.06 -1.30
CA GLY A 138 -10.11 12.49 -0.80
C GLY A 138 -11.32 13.41 -1.04
N ILE A 139 -11.17 14.71 -0.75
CA ILE A 139 -12.23 15.71 -1.00
C ILE A 139 -12.46 15.90 -2.51
N TYR A 140 -11.40 15.96 -3.31
CA TYR A 140 -11.50 16.16 -4.75
C TYR A 140 -12.20 14.99 -5.45
N GLU A 141 -11.88 13.76 -5.07
CA GLU A 141 -12.46 12.55 -5.69
C GLU A 141 -13.87 12.25 -5.21
N PHE A 142 -14.14 12.44 -3.91
CA PHE A 142 -15.36 11.91 -3.28
C PHE A 142 -16.26 12.96 -2.65
N GLY A 143 -15.79 14.19 -2.51
CA GLY A 143 -16.59 15.26 -1.92
C GLY A 143 -17.67 15.78 -2.85
N THR A 144 -18.70 16.41 -2.28
CA THR A 144 -19.67 17.21 -3.04
C THR A 144 -19.02 18.47 -3.60
N THR A 145 -19.67 19.14 -4.55
CA THR A 145 -19.18 20.44 -5.06
C THR A 145 -19.02 21.45 -3.93
N GLU A 146 -19.97 21.51 -3.00
CA GLU A 146 -19.93 22.40 -1.84
C GLU A 146 -18.74 22.11 -0.92
N GLN A 147 -18.44 20.83 -0.68
CA GLN A 147 -17.25 20.42 0.09
C GLN A 147 -15.96 20.82 -0.62
N LYS A 148 -15.87 20.62 -1.94
CA LYS A 148 -14.68 21.00 -2.73
C LYS A 148 -14.44 22.50 -2.69
N GLU A 149 -15.45 23.30 -2.98
CA GLU A 149 -15.37 24.77 -2.96
C GLU A 149 -15.04 25.32 -1.58
N ARG A 150 -15.54 24.67 -0.52
CA ARG A 150 -15.30 25.09 0.86
C ARG A 150 -13.88 24.80 1.33
N PHE A 151 -13.36 23.61 1.07
CA PHE A 151 -12.12 23.15 1.71
C PHE A 151 -10.88 23.24 0.82
N LEU A 152 -10.98 22.88 -0.47
CA LEU A 152 -9.81 22.75 -1.34
C LEU A 152 -9.02 24.06 -1.48
N PRO A 153 -9.63 25.26 -1.66
CA PRO A 153 -8.86 26.49 -1.77
C PRO A 153 -8.04 26.83 -0.51
N GLY A 154 -8.58 26.56 0.68
CA GLY A 154 -7.87 26.81 1.94
C GLY A 154 -6.75 25.79 2.18
N LEU A 155 -6.98 24.53 1.80
CA LEU A 155 -5.98 23.45 1.86
C LEU A 155 -4.84 23.68 0.85
N ALA A 156 -5.16 24.14 -0.37
CA ALA A 156 -4.18 24.43 -1.42
C ALA A 156 -3.23 25.57 -1.02
N ARG A 157 -3.75 26.59 -0.32
CA ARG A 157 -2.93 27.69 0.23
C ARG A 157 -2.20 27.33 1.53
N GLY A 158 -2.43 26.14 2.10
CA GLY A 158 -1.87 25.75 3.40
C GLY A 158 -2.47 26.47 4.62
N THR A 159 -3.39 27.43 4.41
CA THR A 159 -4.11 28.14 5.49
C THR A 159 -5.01 27.23 6.31
N ILE A 160 -5.51 26.15 5.69
CA ILE A 160 -6.19 25.03 6.36
C ILE A 160 -5.21 23.85 6.37
N ALA A 161 -4.96 23.26 7.54
CA ALA A 161 -4.18 22.05 7.69
C ALA A 161 -5.11 20.82 7.78
N GLY A 162 -4.83 19.81 6.96
CA GLY A 162 -5.56 18.55 6.91
C GLY A 162 -4.82 17.41 7.62
N CYS A 163 -5.59 16.47 8.18
CA CYS A 163 -5.07 15.14 8.52
C CYS A 163 -6.04 14.01 8.10
N PHE A 164 -5.52 12.77 8.06
CA PHE A 164 -6.24 11.62 7.53
C PHE A 164 -6.34 10.49 8.57
N GLY A 165 -7.53 10.25 9.11
CA GLY A 165 -7.81 9.29 10.17
C GLY A 165 -8.30 7.94 9.64
N LEU A 166 -7.39 6.98 9.43
CA LEU A 166 -7.73 5.61 9.04
C LEU A 166 -7.29 4.59 10.10
N THR A 167 -5.98 4.53 10.34
CA THR A 167 -5.32 3.57 11.25
C THR A 167 -5.79 3.71 12.70
N GLU A 168 -5.99 2.57 13.35
CA GLU A 168 -6.41 2.46 14.75
C GLU A 168 -5.40 1.63 15.56
N PRO A 169 -5.40 1.71 16.90
CA PRO A 169 -4.49 0.93 17.74
C PRO A 169 -4.49 -0.57 17.44
N ASN A 170 -5.67 -1.13 17.12
CA ASN A 170 -5.86 -2.56 16.84
C ASN A 170 -5.84 -2.88 15.33
N HIS A 171 -5.85 -1.86 14.45
CA HIS A 171 -6.05 -2.04 13.00
C HIS A 171 -5.10 -1.15 12.18
N GLY A 172 -3.94 -1.71 11.83
CA GLY A 172 -2.98 -1.12 10.89
C GLY A 172 -3.12 -1.68 9.47
N SER A 173 -2.61 -2.90 9.27
CA SER A 173 -2.63 -3.58 7.97
C SER A 173 -4.01 -4.06 7.52
N ASP A 174 -4.96 -4.22 8.47
CA ASP A 174 -6.35 -4.57 8.20
C ASP A 174 -7.32 -3.42 8.60
N PRO A 175 -7.42 -2.37 7.77
CA PRO A 175 -8.35 -1.26 8.03
C PRO A 175 -9.82 -1.65 7.85
N GLY A 176 -10.14 -2.82 7.26
CA GLY A 176 -11.52 -3.27 7.08
C GLY A 176 -12.20 -3.59 8.41
N SER A 177 -11.41 -4.01 9.40
CA SER A 177 -11.88 -4.40 10.72
C SER A 177 -12.05 -3.23 11.70
N MET A 178 -11.84 -1.97 11.28
CA MET A 178 -11.90 -0.77 12.14
C MET A 178 -13.06 -0.72 13.13
N GLU A 179 -12.83 -0.20 14.32
CA GLU A 179 -13.76 -0.08 15.43
C GLU A 179 -14.45 1.29 15.50
N THR A 180 -13.84 2.34 14.92
CA THR A 180 -14.47 3.68 14.90
C THR A 180 -15.82 3.61 14.20
N VAL A 181 -16.85 4.08 14.89
CA VAL A 181 -18.25 4.03 14.44
C VAL A 181 -18.82 5.43 14.28
N ALA A 182 -19.69 5.60 13.29
CA ALA A 182 -20.54 6.78 13.12
C ALA A 182 -22.01 6.36 13.29
N ARG A 183 -22.69 6.95 14.28
CA ARG A 183 -24.11 6.71 14.58
C ARG A 183 -24.94 7.95 14.28
N GLU A 184 -26.19 7.79 13.88
CA GLU A 184 -27.08 8.96 13.76
C GLU A 184 -27.30 9.60 15.13
N HIS A 185 -27.32 10.92 15.18
CA HIS A 185 -27.58 11.63 16.42
C HIS A 185 -29.02 11.34 16.88
N PRO A 186 -29.25 10.94 18.15
CA PRO A 186 -30.55 10.43 18.60
C PRO A 186 -31.69 11.46 18.52
N THR A 187 -31.38 12.75 18.67
CA THR A 187 -32.39 13.84 18.66
C THR A 187 -32.20 14.89 17.57
N LYS A 188 -30.99 15.06 17.00
CA LYS A 188 -30.69 16.09 15.99
C LYS A 188 -30.62 15.47 14.59
N LYS A 189 -31.63 15.74 13.76
CA LYS A 189 -31.63 15.27 12.37
C LYS A 189 -30.47 15.88 11.58
N GLY A 190 -29.90 15.12 10.65
CA GLY A 190 -28.79 15.57 9.79
C GLY A 190 -27.47 15.69 10.53
N CYS A 191 -27.27 14.92 11.59
CA CYS A 191 -26.03 14.91 12.37
C CYS A 191 -25.67 13.47 12.72
N TYR A 192 -24.38 13.15 12.64
CA TYR A 192 -23.80 11.90 13.13
C TYR A 192 -23.00 12.16 14.42
N LEU A 193 -22.82 11.14 15.24
CA LEU A 193 -21.90 11.11 16.36
C LEU A 193 -20.82 10.08 16.03
N LEU A 194 -19.56 10.51 15.98
CA LEU A 194 -18.41 9.65 15.73
C LEU A 194 -17.75 9.28 17.06
N SER A 195 -17.50 7.98 17.26
CA SER A 195 -16.82 7.47 18.46
C SER A 195 -15.76 6.46 18.08
N GLY A 196 -14.54 6.66 18.59
CA GLY A 196 -13.39 5.82 18.29
C GLY A 196 -12.05 6.54 18.43
N THR A 197 -10.97 5.82 18.17
CA THR A 197 -9.61 6.36 18.27
C THR A 197 -8.79 6.00 17.04
N LYS A 198 -8.27 7.03 16.37
CA LYS A 198 -7.24 6.91 15.34
C LYS A 198 -5.87 7.20 15.93
N THR A 199 -4.84 6.51 15.47
CA THR A 199 -3.48 6.64 15.98
C THR A 199 -2.45 6.73 14.86
N TRP A 200 -1.27 7.28 15.15
CA TRP A 200 -0.20 7.55 14.18
C TRP A 200 -0.62 8.49 13.04
N ILE A 201 -1.48 9.47 13.34
CA ILE A 201 -2.03 10.38 12.36
C ILE A 201 -1.12 11.61 12.25
N THR A 202 -0.39 11.69 11.13
CA THR A 202 0.41 12.86 10.80
C THR A 202 -0.48 14.10 10.66
N ASN A 203 0.01 15.25 11.15
CA ASN A 203 -0.69 16.54 11.23
C ASN A 203 -1.86 16.63 12.22
N SER A 204 -2.33 15.54 12.84
CA SER A 204 -3.54 15.63 13.68
C SER A 204 -3.47 16.64 14.84
N PRO A 205 -2.32 16.91 15.49
CA PRO A 205 -2.28 17.92 16.55
C PRO A 205 -2.45 19.37 16.06
N ILE A 206 -2.24 19.63 14.76
CA ILE A 206 -2.28 20.97 14.16
C ILE A 206 -3.36 21.15 13.10
N SER A 207 -4.12 20.09 12.79
CA SER A 207 -5.09 20.09 11.70
C SER A 207 -6.35 20.86 12.07
N ASP A 208 -6.89 21.61 11.11
CA ASP A 208 -8.19 22.29 11.24
C ASP A 208 -9.32 21.39 10.72
N VAL A 209 -9.03 20.54 9.73
CA VAL A 209 -9.96 19.53 9.18
C VAL A 209 -9.35 18.13 9.21
N MET A 210 -10.11 17.15 9.67
CA MET A 210 -9.74 15.73 9.66
C MET A 210 -10.65 14.96 8.72
N LEU A 211 -10.07 14.31 7.71
CA LEU A 211 -10.79 13.29 6.93
C LEU A 211 -10.73 11.96 7.69
N VAL A 212 -11.82 11.62 8.39
CA VAL A 212 -11.94 10.42 9.24
C VAL A 212 -12.75 9.34 8.52
N TRP A 213 -12.23 8.11 8.53
CA TRP A 213 -12.96 6.93 8.07
C TRP A 213 -13.54 6.16 9.25
N ALA A 214 -14.85 5.91 9.21
CA ALA A 214 -15.59 5.22 10.27
C ALA A 214 -16.65 4.29 9.69
N LYS A 215 -16.99 3.21 10.41
CA LYS A 215 -18.12 2.33 10.07
C LYS A 215 -19.44 3.03 10.40
N LEU A 216 -20.30 3.21 9.41
CA LEU A 216 -21.63 3.77 9.61
C LEU A 216 -22.54 2.69 10.23
N GLU A 217 -23.05 2.93 11.43
CA GLU A 217 -23.81 1.94 12.23
C GLU A 217 -25.01 1.35 11.46
N SER A 218 -25.73 2.20 10.73
CA SER A 218 -26.93 1.79 9.98
C SER A 218 -26.67 0.84 8.81
N THR A 219 -25.44 0.78 8.30
CA THR A 219 -25.09 -0.04 7.12
C THR A 219 -23.93 -1.01 7.35
N GLY A 220 -23.16 -0.84 8.43
CA GLY A 220 -21.90 -1.54 8.68
C GLY A 220 -20.76 -1.17 7.72
N LYS A 221 -20.99 -0.25 6.77
CA LYS A 221 -20.00 0.12 5.74
C LYS A 221 -19.13 1.28 6.20
N ILE A 222 -17.87 1.29 5.77
CA ILE A 222 -16.93 2.39 6.02
C ILE A 222 -17.31 3.60 5.16
N ARG A 223 -17.36 4.78 5.76
CA ARG A 223 -17.65 6.08 5.12
C ARG A 223 -16.60 7.12 5.52
N GLY A 224 -16.41 8.14 4.69
CA GLY A 224 -15.51 9.26 4.96
C GLY A 224 -16.26 10.48 5.49
N PHE A 225 -15.74 11.08 6.56
CA PHE A 225 -16.31 12.24 7.26
C PHE A 225 -15.27 13.35 7.37
N LEU A 226 -15.67 14.58 7.05
CA LEU A 226 -14.88 15.79 7.25
C LEU A 226 -15.20 16.38 8.64
N VAL A 227 -14.33 16.10 9.61
CA VAL A 227 -14.45 16.62 10.98
C VAL A 227 -13.71 17.94 11.07
N GLU A 228 -14.41 19.01 11.41
CA GLU A 228 -13.82 20.35 11.58
C GLU A 228 -13.56 20.61 13.06
N ARG A 229 -12.31 20.91 13.42
CA ARG A 229 -11.90 21.08 14.81
C ARG A 229 -12.75 22.12 15.55
N ASP A 230 -12.93 23.29 14.95
CA ASP A 230 -13.65 24.41 15.57
C ASP A 230 -15.17 24.15 15.68
N GLY A 231 -15.69 23.16 14.94
CA GLY A 231 -17.08 22.73 15.02
C GLY A 231 -17.35 21.73 16.14
N CYS A 232 -16.32 21.19 16.79
CA CYS A 232 -16.45 20.13 17.79
C CYS A 232 -16.61 20.70 19.20
N PRO A 233 -17.67 20.33 19.95
CA PRO A 233 -17.83 20.76 21.33
C PRO A 233 -16.65 20.31 22.21
N PRO A 234 -16.26 21.10 23.24
CA PRO A 234 -15.22 20.70 24.18
C PRO A 234 -15.46 19.31 24.77
N GLY A 235 -14.41 18.48 24.80
CA GLY A 235 -14.45 17.12 25.31
C GLY A 235 -14.89 16.04 24.30
N THR A 236 -15.36 16.43 23.11
CA THR A 236 -15.80 15.45 22.08
C THR A 236 -14.72 15.07 21.08
N LEU A 237 -13.66 15.89 20.97
CA LEU A 237 -12.54 15.69 20.06
C LEU A 237 -11.23 16.07 20.76
N GLU A 238 -10.28 15.14 20.81
CA GLU A 238 -8.92 15.39 21.25
C GLU A 238 -7.90 14.90 20.22
N THR A 239 -6.79 15.62 20.06
CA THR A 239 -5.70 15.26 19.14
C THR A 239 -4.34 15.30 19.83
N PRO A 240 -4.09 14.43 20.82
CA PRO A 240 -2.83 14.44 21.54
C PRO A 240 -1.67 14.07 20.62
N ALA A 241 -0.55 14.79 20.75
CA ALA A 241 0.68 14.48 20.03
C ALA A 241 1.36 13.23 20.61
N ILE A 242 1.89 12.38 19.73
CA ILE A 242 2.77 11.27 20.09
C ILE A 242 4.20 11.81 20.13
N LYS A 243 4.83 11.74 21.31
CA LYS A 243 6.18 12.27 21.58
C LYS A 243 7.23 11.17 21.60
N ASN A 244 8.51 11.57 21.59
CA ASN A 244 9.67 10.69 21.73
C ASN A 244 9.83 9.71 20.57
N LYS A 245 9.53 10.14 19.34
CA LYS A 245 9.67 9.28 18.15
C LYS A 245 11.15 9.12 17.80
N SER A 246 11.57 7.92 17.41
CA SER A 246 12.94 7.68 16.95
C SER A 246 13.22 8.17 15.52
N ALA A 247 12.16 8.42 14.76
CA ALA A 247 12.20 8.75 13.34
C ALA A 247 11.00 9.62 12.95
N LEU A 248 11.08 10.27 11.79
CA LEU A 248 10.14 11.32 11.34
C LEU A 248 9.92 12.39 12.41
N ARG A 249 10.99 12.76 13.12
CA ARG A 249 10.92 13.69 14.25
C ARG A 249 10.57 15.11 13.82
N ALA A 250 10.99 15.52 12.62
CA ALA A 250 10.59 16.79 11.99
C ALA A 250 9.18 16.75 11.38
N SER A 251 8.31 15.85 11.84
CA SER A 251 6.90 15.78 11.48
C SER A 251 6.07 15.68 12.75
N ILE A 252 4.96 16.41 12.84
CA ILE A 252 4.04 16.29 13.97
C ILE A 252 3.06 15.14 13.72
N THR A 253 2.93 14.25 14.70
CA THR A 253 2.10 13.03 14.60
C THR A 253 1.33 12.90 15.90
N GLY A 254 0.07 12.51 15.81
CA GLY A 254 -0.79 12.36 16.99
C GLY A 254 -1.86 11.30 16.83
N MET A 255 -2.87 11.43 17.68
CA MET A 255 -4.10 10.66 17.62
C MET A 255 -5.26 11.54 17.17
N ILE A 256 -6.39 10.91 16.87
CA ILE A 256 -7.70 11.54 16.80
C ILE A 256 -8.60 10.72 17.71
N GLN A 257 -8.97 11.28 18.85
CA GLN A 257 -9.84 10.65 19.83
C GLN A 257 -11.20 11.34 19.75
N MET A 258 -12.23 10.56 19.49
CA MET A 258 -13.59 11.05 19.32
C MET A 258 -14.48 10.33 20.34
N ASP A 259 -15.16 11.13 21.16
CA ASP A 259 -16.19 10.67 22.08
C ASP A 259 -17.51 11.37 21.71
N ASP A 260 -18.36 10.65 20.98
CA ASP A 260 -19.60 11.17 20.43
C ASP A 260 -19.42 12.52 19.72
N CYS A 261 -18.36 12.63 18.91
CA CYS A 261 -18.01 13.82 18.16
C CYS A 261 -19.11 14.14 17.13
N PRO A 262 -19.84 15.26 17.26
CA PRO A 262 -20.95 15.57 16.36
C PRO A 262 -20.44 16.09 15.01
N VAL A 263 -20.88 15.44 13.93
CA VAL A 263 -20.51 15.79 12.55
C VAL A 263 -21.78 15.99 11.72
N PRO A 264 -21.98 17.15 11.05
CA PRO A 264 -23.11 17.36 10.16
C PRO A 264 -23.17 16.32 9.03
N ALA A 265 -24.37 15.93 8.60
CA ALA A 265 -24.53 14.97 7.52
C ALA A 265 -23.95 15.48 6.19
N GLU A 266 -23.97 16.80 5.96
CA GLU A 266 -23.32 17.41 4.78
C GLU A 266 -21.79 17.29 4.78
N ASN A 267 -21.15 16.89 5.88
CA ASN A 267 -19.70 16.65 5.97
C ASN A 267 -19.33 15.17 5.72
N MET A 268 -20.31 14.28 5.50
CA MET A 268 -20.05 12.92 5.03
C MET A 268 -19.94 12.90 3.51
N PHE A 269 -19.00 12.14 2.94
CA PHE A 269 -18.95 11.94 1.49
C PHE A 269 -20.18 11.16 1.02
N PRO A 270 -20.86 11.58 -0.08
CA PRO A 270 -22.18 11.05 -0.46
C PRO A 270 -22.14 9.59 -0.93
N ASP A 271 -21.19 9.23 -1.78
CA ASP A 271 -21.28 8.00 -2.59
C ASP A 271 -20.21 6.95 -2.27
N VAL A 272 -19.07 7.36 -1.70
CA VAL A 272 -17.95 6.44 -1.48
C VAL A 272 -18.16 5.59 -0.23
N GLU A 273 -18.05 4.27 -0.39
CA GLU A 273 -18.21 3.29 0.69
C GLU A 273 -17.09 2.25 0.69
N GLY A 274 -16.85 1.66 1.86
CA GLY A 274 -15.85 0.61 2.04
C GLY A 274 -14.41 1.12 1.89
N LEU A 275 -13.51 0.21 1.52
CA LEU A 275 -12.07 0.52 1.43
C LEU A 275 -11.67 1.24 0.14
N LYS A 276 -12.58 1.39 -0.84
CA LYS A 276 -12.30 2.07 -2.12
C LYS A 276 -11.84 3.51 -1.89
N GLY A 277 -12.54 4.23 -1.01
CA GLY A 277 -12.23 5.62 -0.65
C GLY A 277 -10.82 5.80 -0.08
N PRO A 278 -10.50 5.19 1.08
CA PRO A 278 -9.18 5.33 1.66
C PRO A 278 -8.09 4.81 0.72
N PHE A 279 -8.28 3.67 0.04
CA PHE A 279 -7.25 3.11 -0.85
C PHE A 279 -6.95 3.97 -2.08
N THR A 280 -7.91 4.75 -2.57
CA THR A 280 -7.66 5.74 -3.63
C THR A 280 -6.68 6.81 -3.14
N CYS A 281 -6.89 7.30 -1.92
CA CYS A 281 -6.01 8.27 -1.26
C CYS A 281 -4.61 7.67 -1.00
N LEU A 282 -4.54 6.46 -0.41
CA LEU A 282 -3.27 5.77 -0.14
C LEU A 282 -2.48 5.52 -1.42
N ASN A 283 -3.13 5.15 -2.54
CA ASN A 283 -2.43 4.96 -3.81
C ASN A 283 -1.83 6.26 -4.34
N SER A 284 -2.52 7.40 -4.20
CA SER A 284 -1.95 8.73 -4.49
C SER A 284 -0.71 9.00 -3.64
N ALA A 285 -0.78 8.75 -2.33
CA ALA A 285 0.34 8.98 -1.41
C ALA A 285 1.54 8.06 -1.70
N ARG A 286 1.29 6.77 -1.94
CA ARG A 286 2.30 5.75 -2.26
C ARG A 286 3.12 6.09 -3.50
N LEU A 287 2.48 6.65 -4.53
CA LEU A 287 3.20 7.10 -5.72
C LEU A 287 4.16 8.24 -5.37
N GLY A 288 3.70 9.25 -4.62
CA GLY A 288 4.54 10.33 -4.12
C GLY A 288 5.71 9.85 -3.23
N ILE A 289 5.47 8.86 -2.38
CA ILE A 289 6.49 8.21 -1.54
C ILE A 289 7.54 7.49 -2.39
N ALA A 290 7.14 6.82 -3.48
CA ALA A 290 8.08 6.13 -4.36
C ALA A 290 9.09 7.10 -5.00
N PHE A 291 8.67 8.31 -5.35
CA PHE A 291 9.58 9.39 -5.77
C PHE A 291 10.41 9.91 -4.59
N GLY A 292 9.73 10.24 -3.49
CA GLY A 292 10.35 10.84 -2.31
C GLY A 292 11.52 10.02 -1.75
N ALA A 293 11.35 8.70 -1.61
CA ALA A 293 12.39 7.81 -1.11
C ALA A 293 13.68 7.85 -1.95
N MET A 294 13.58 8.09 -3.26
CA MET A 294 14.74 8.27 -4.13
C MET A 294 15.43 9.63 -3.90
N GLY A 295 14.68 10.69 -3.57
CA GLY A 295 15.25 11.96 -3.14
C GLY A 295 16.10 11.83 -1.87
N ALA A 296 15.62 11.11 -0.86
CA ALA A 296 16.39 10.82 0.35
C ALA A 296 17.63 9.95 0.07
N LEU A 297 17.55 9.00 -0.86
CA LEU A 297 18.69 8.20 -1.28
C LEU A 297 19.74 9.04 -2.02
N GLU A 298 19.31 9.97 -2.87
CA GLU A 298 20.20 10.90 -3.58
C GLU A 298 20.94 11.83 -2.60
N ASP A 299 20.26 12.39 -1.58
CA ASP A 299 20.95 13.17 -0.54
C ASP A 299 21.97 12.30 0.24
N CYS A 300 21.61 11.06 0.60
CA CYS A 300 22.57 10.13 1.20
C CYS A 300 23.80 9.89 0.32
N LEU A 301 23.60 9.72 -1.00
CA LEU A 301 24.66 9.51 -1.98
C LEU A 301 25.56 10.75 -2.08
N ASP A 302 24.97 11.93 -2.23
CA ASP A 302 25.69 13.21 -2.39
C ASP A 302 26.58 13.48 -1.18
N ARG A 303 26.04 13.28 0.04
CA ARG A 303 26.79 13.43 1.29
C ARG A 303 27.91 12.41 1.42
N ALA A 304 27.62 11.13 1.16
CA ALA A 304 28.62 10.07 1.28
C ALA A 304 29.75 10.25 0.28
N ARG A 305 29.44 10.65 -0.96
CA ARG A 305 30.42 10.98 -1.99
C ARG A 305 31.30 12.16 -1.56
N THR A 306 30.70 13.25 -1.13
CA THR A 306 31.41 14.46 -0.67
C THR A 306 32.35 14.13 0.49
N TYR A 307 31.84 13.47 1.53
CA TYR A 307 32.63 13.05 2.66
C TYR A 307 33.77 12.11 2.25
N ALA A 308 33.52 11.17 1.33
CA ALA A 308 34.54 10.24 0.87
C ALA A 308 35.67 10.90 0.06
N LEU A 309 35.37 11.98 -0.67
CA LEU A 309 36.36 12.75 -1.42
C LEU A 309 37.24 13.61 -0.49
N GLU A 310 36.66 14.16 0.57
CA GLU A 310 37.34 15.05 1.50
C GLU A 310 38.11 14.31 2.60
N ARG A 311 37.50 13.28 3.19
CA ARG A 311 38.08 12.54 4.32
C ARG A 311 39.25 11.69 3.86
N LYS A 312 40.40 11.85 4.51
CA LYS A 312 41.63 11.10 4.23
C LYS A 312 41.89 10.01 5.27
N GLN A 313 42.36 8.85 4.81
CA GLN A 313 42.81 7.74 5.65
C GLN A 313 43.94 6.97 4.94
N PHE A 314 44.69 6.16 5.68
CA PHE A 314 45.81 5.31 5.22
C PHE A 314 46.69 5.97 4.14
N ARG A 315 47.79 6.61 4.60
CA ARG A 315 48.73 7.35 3.74
C ARG A 315 48.10 8.58 3.07
N GLY A 316 47.14 9.21 3.74
CA GLY A 316 46.54 10.48 3.30
C GLY A 316 45.66 10.39 2.05
N ASN A 317 45.23 9.18 1.66
CA ASN A 317 44.36 9.01 0.50
C ASN A 317 42.91 9.35 0.86
N PRO A 318 42.13 9.94 -0.07
CA PRO A 318 40.69 10.09 0.13
C PRO A 318 40.02 8.73 0.24
N LEU A 319 38.96 8.61 1.05
CA LEU A 319 38.21 7.36 1.19
C LEU A 319 37.63 6.88 -0.16
N ALA A 320 37.26 7.81 -1.04
CA ALA A 320 36.75 7.53 -2.37
C ALA A 320 37.74 6.75 -3.27
N LYS A 321 39.02 6.64 -2.89
CA LYS A 321 40.02 5.82 -3.61
C LYS A 321 39.79 4.32 -3.41
N TYR A 322 39.14 3.90 -2.34
CA TYR A 322 39.01 2.48 -2.01
C TYR A 322 37.84 1.84 -2.74
N GLN A 323 38.08 0.66 -3.33
CA GLN A 323 37.10 -0.08 -4.15
C GLN A 323 35.78 -0.34 -3.41
N LEU A 324 35.84 -0.66 -2.12
CA LEU A 324 34.64 -0.91 -1.32
C LEU A 324 33.80 0.35 -1.12
N VAL A 325 34.40 1.55 -1.08
CA VAL A 325 33.64 2.81 -1.02
C VAL A 325 33.01 3.10 -2.38
N GLN A 326 33.75 2.93 -3.47
CA GLN A 326 33.24 3.12 -4.83
C GLN A 326 32.06 2.19 -5.14
N LYS A 327 32.12 0.92 -4.71
CA LYS A 327 31.02 -0.04 -4.88
C LYS A 327 29.73 0.48 -4.23
N LYS A 328 29.80 0.98 -2.99
CA LYS A 328 28.64 1.50 -2.26
C LYS A 328 27.98 2.68 -2.98
N LEU A 329 28.81 3.61 -3.49
CA LEU A 329 28.32 4.74 -4.27
C LEU A 329 27.67 4.29 -5.58
N ALA A 330 28.27 3.31 -6.27
CA ALA A 330 27.73 2.77 -7.53
C ALA A 330 26.40 2.05 -7.35
N ASP A 331 26.26 1.23 -6.30
CA ASP A 331 25.01 0.52 -5.98
C ASP A 331 23.87 1.53 -5.72
N ALA A 332 24.13 2.53 -4.86
CA ALA A 332 23.16 3.55 -4.51
C ALA A 332 22.74 4.43 -5.70
N ALA A 333 23.70 4.87 -6.51
CA ALA A 333 23.41 5.65 -7.72
C ALA A 333 22.56 4.85 -8.73
N THR A 334 22.83 3.55 -8.85
CA THR A 334 22.05 2.66 -9.72
C THR A 334 20.61 2.57 -9.23
N ASP A 335 20.39 2.26 -7.95
CA ASP A 335 19.05 2.12 -7.39
C ASP A 335 18.25 3.44 -7.44
N ALA A 336 18.89 4.58 -7.19
CA ALA A 336 18.27 5.91 -7.29
C ALA A 336 17.78 6.22 -8.73
N ALA A 337 18.64 5.96 -9.73
CA ALA A 337 18.31 6.20 -11.14
C ALA A 337 17.18 5.28 -11.63
N TYR A 338 17.27 3.98 -11.32
CA TYR A 338 16.24 3.00 -11.69
C TYR A 338 14.89 3.30 -11.02
N GLY A 339 14.92 3.57 -9.71
CA GLY A 339 13.70 3.86 -8.96
C GLY A 339 13.01 5.15 -9.41
N THR A 340 13.78 6.18 -9.77
CA THR A 340 13.25 7.44 -10.34
C THR A 340 12.56 7.19 -11.68
N LEU A 341 13.21 6.51 -12.62
CA LEU A 341 12.61 6.22 -13.93
C LEU A 341 11.37 5.32 -13.82
N ALA A 342 11.39 4.31 -12.96
CA ALA A 342 10.23 3.47 -12.72
C ALA A 342 9.04 4.27 -12.19
N ALA A 343 9.27 5.18 -11.24
CA ALA A 343 8.21 6.04 -10.71
C ALA A 343 7.67 7.02 -11.76
N VAL A 344 8.54 7.59 -12.60
CA VAL A 344 8.15 8.43 -13.75
C VAL A 344 7.24 7.66 -14.71
N GLN A 345 7.59 6.43 -15.06
CA GLN A 345 6.77 5.61 -15.95
C GLN A 345 5.38 5.32 -15.36
N VAL A 346 5.30 4.99 -14.07
CA VAL A 346 4.00 4.75 -13.41
C VAL A 346 3.16 6.04 -13.35
N ALA A 347 3.78 7.18 -13.09
CA ALA A 347 3.10 8.48 -13.12
C ALA A 347 2.56 8.81 -14.52
N ARG A 348 3.33 8.56 -15.58
CA ARG A 348 2.86 8.71 -16.98
C ARG A 348 1.67 7.82 -17.30
N LEU A 349 1.72 6.55 -16.87
CA LEU A 349 0.61 5.62 -17.04
C LEU A 349 -0.63 6.05 -16.26
N LYS A 350 -0.46 6.70 -15.10
CA LYS A 350 -1.56 7.27 -14.32
C LYS A 350 -2.22 8.42 -15.07
N ASP A 351 -1.44 9.35 -15.60
CA ASP A 351 -1.95 10.47 -16.41
C ASP A 351 -2.64 9.97 -17.70
N ALA A 352 -2.17 8.86 -18.28
CA ALA A 352 -2.80 8.22 -19.43
C ALA A 352 -4.05 7.38 -19.09
N GLY A 353 -4.39 7.20 -17.81
CA GLY A 353 -5.53 6.39 -17.36
C GLY A 353 -5.34 4.87 -17.53
N THR A 354 -4.11 4.41 -17.75
CA THR A 354 -3.78 2.98 -18.03
C THR A 354 -2.99 2.32 -16.90
N MET A 355 -2.90 2.97 -15.74
CA MET A 355 -2.15 2.45 -14.59
C MET A 355 -2.93 1.39 -13.82
N ALA A 356 -2.28 0.26 -13.53
CA ALA A 356 -2.77 -0.73 -12.58
C ALA A 356 -2.27 -0.42 -11.15
N PRO A 357 -3.09 -0.56 -10.09
CA PRO A 357 -2.66 -0.32 -8.69
C PRO A 357 -1.44 -1.14 -8.24
N GLU A 358 -1.25 -2.33 -8.80
CA GLU A 358 -0.10 -3.20 -8.56
C GLU A 358 1.22 -2.51 -8.94
N MET A 359 1.22 -1.64 -9.95
CA MET A 359 2.40 -0.90 -10.37
C MET A 359 2.91 0.02 -9.25
N ILE A 360 1.99 0.70 -8.55
CA ILE A 360 2.32 1.52 -7.37
C ILE A 360 2.91 0.64 -6.26
N SER A 361 2.30 -0.52 -6.01
CA SER A 361 2.81 -1.47 -5.00
C SER A 361 4.25 -1.92 -5.31
N MET A 362 4.55 -2.17 -6.57
CA MET A 362 5.88 -2.54 -7.04
C MET A 362 6.91 -1.44 -6.77
N ILE A 363 6.65 -0.22 -7.25
CA ILE A 363 7.63 0.86 -7.14
C ILE A 363 7.76 1.38 -5.70
N LYS A 364 6.66 1.48 -4.93
CA LYS A 364 6.71 1.92 -3.53
C LYS A 364 7.58 0.96 -2.72
N ARG A 365 7.30 -0.34 -2.82
CA ARG A 365 8.08 -1.38 -2.15
C ARG A 365 9.55 -1.31 -2.55
N GLN A 366 9.84 -1.39 -3.84
CA GLN A 366 11.21 -1.44 -4.35
C GLN A 366 12.00 -0.20 -3.94
N ASN A 367 11.45 1.00 -4.15
CA ASN A 367 12.15 2.25 -3.89
C ASN A 367 12.38 2.45 -2.39
N CYS A 368 11.40 2.17 -1.52
CA CYS A 368 11.61 2.26 -0.08
C CYS A 368 12.65 1.23 0.42
N ASP A 369 12.58 -0.01 -0.06
CA ASP A 369 13.51 -1.08 0.34
C ASP A 369 14.94 -0.75 -0.08
N ARG A 370 15.14 -0.29 -1.32
CA ARG A 370 16.45 0.08 -1.85
C ARG A 370 16.99 1.36 -1.22
N ALA A 371 16.15 2.37 -1.00
CA ALA A 371 16.55 3.58 -0.31
C ALA A 371 17.09 3.27 1.09
N LEU A 372 16.35 2.51 1.91
CA LEU A 372 16.77 2.17 3.26
C LEU A 372 18.04 1.31 3.27
N ALA A 373 18.11 0.28 2.41
CA ALA A 373 19.27 -0.60 2.34
C ALA A 373 20.55 0.17 1.97
N ASN A 374 20.49 0.99 0.92
CA ASN A 374 21.65 1.77 0.49
C ASN A 374 21.99 2.90 1.46
N ALA A 375 21.01 3.61 2.04
CA ALA A 375 21.29 4.65 3.03
C ALA A 375 22.06 4.09 4.24
N ARG A 376 21.70 2.89 4.73
CA ARG A 376 22.45 2.18 5.79
C ARG A 376 23.88 1.87 5.39
N VAL A 377 24.09 1.39 4.16
CA VAL A 377 25.42 1.04 3.64
C VAL A 377 26.29 2.28 3.43
N LEU A 378 25.70 3.38 2.95
CA LEU A 378 26.36 4.67 2.76
C LEU A 378 26.73 5.31 4.11
N GLN A 379 25.88 5.16 5.13
CA GLN A 379 26.15 5.63 6.50
C GLN A 379 27.50 5.13 7.04
N GLU A 380 27.89 3.90 6.71
CA GLU A 380 29.18 3.33 7.14
C GLU A 380 30.40 4.11 6.62
N VAL A 381 30.29 4.87 5.52
CA VAL A 381 31.39 5.69 4.97
C VAL A 381 31.82 6.78 5.96
N PHE A 382 30.93 7.22 6.84
CA PHE A 382 31.18 8.25 7.84
C PHE A 382 31.88 7.70 9.10
N GLY A 383 31.87 6.38 9.31
CA GLY A 383 32.37 5.77 10.55
C GLY A 383 31.65 6.33 11.78
N GLY A 384 32.39 6.71 12.82
CA GLY A 384 31.81 7.26 14.04
C GLY A 384 30.98 8.54 13.83
N ASN A 385 31.28 9.34 12.80
CA ASN A 385 30.55 10.60 12.55
C ASN A 385 29.08 10.37 12.17
N ALA A 386 28.73 9.19 11.66
CA ALA A 386 27.34 8.87 11.34
C ALA A 386 26.41 8.82 12.56
N THR A 387 26.94 8.81 13.79
CA THR A 387 26.13 8.88 15.01
C THR A 387 25.72 10.31 15.36
N SER A 388 26.34 11.31 14.74
CA SER A 388 25.98 12.72 14.90
C SER A 388 25.00 13.13 13.81
N ASP A 389 23.92 13.79 14.22
CA ASP A 389 22.88 14.33 13.34
C ASP A 389 23.35 15.52 12.48
N GLU A 390 24.48 16.14 12.83
CA GLU A 390 25.21 17.14 12.03
C GLU A 390 25.58 16.62 10.62
N TYR A 391 25.74 15.31 10.48
CA TYR A 391 26.05 14.68 9.18
C TYR A 391 24.79 14.24 8.41
N HIS A 392 23.61 14.37 9.02
CA HIS A 392 22.27 14.11 8.47
C HIS A 392 21.97 12.69 7.96
N ILE A 393 22.96 11.87 7.62
CA ILE A 393 22.74 10.54 7.04
C ILE A 393 22.02 9.59 8.00
N GLY A 394 22.33 9.65 9.30
CA GLY A 394 21.64 8.87 10.33
C GLY A 394 20.16 9.23 10.45
N ARG A 395 19.80 10.51 10.23
CA ARG A 395 18.41 10.99 10.18
C ARG A 395 17.66 10.37 9.00
N HIS A 396 18.23 10.38 7.79
CA HIS A 396 17.61 9.72 6.64
C HIS A 396 17.42 8.22 6.85
N VAL A 397 18.40 7.52 7.43
CA VAL A 397 18.27 6.08 7.74
C VAL A 397 17.14 5.81 8.74
N ALA A 398 17.04 6.59 9.81
CA ALA A 398 15.96 6.46 10.78
C ALA A 398 14.60 6.73 10.14
N ASN A 399 14.50 7.80 9.35
CA ASN A 399 13.29 8.17 8.62
C ASN A 399 12.84 7.09 7.63
N LEU A 400 13.77 6.59 6.79
CA LEU A 400 13.47 5.61 5.75
C LEU A 400 12.98 4.28 6.31
N PHE A 401 13.36 3.91 7.54
CA PHE A 401 12.77 2.76 8.24
C PHE A 401 11.26 2.92 8.42
N VAL A 402 10.80 4.12 8.80
CA VAL A 402 9.38 4.41 8.95
C VAL A 402 8.71 4.48 7.58
N VAL A 403 9.33 5.11 6.59
CA VAL A 403 8.83 5.21 5.18
C VAL A 403 8.63 3.84 4.52
N GLN A 404 9.48 2.86 4.85
CA GLN A 404 9.29 1.47 4.42
C GLN A 404 8.05 0.82 5.05
N THR A 405 7.68 1.25 6.26
CA THR A 405 6.65 0.59 7.09
C THR A 405 5.24 1.14 6.85
N TYR A 406 5.06 2.46 6.87
CA TYR A 406 3.73 3.06 6.75
C TYR A 406 3.22 3.04 5.29
N GLU A 407 1.92 3.27 5.10
CA GLU A 407 1.24 3.23 3.79
C GLU A 407 1.37 1.86 3.10
N GLY A 408 1.55 0.79 3.89
CA GLY A 408 1.73 -0.58 3.42
C GLY A 408 3.16 -1.06 3.58
N GLN A 409 3.38 -2.01 4.48
CA GLN A 409 4.69 -2.64 4.69
C GLN A 409 5.17 -3.36 3.41
N SER A 410 6.50 -3.50 3.25
CA SER A 410 7.11 -4.21 2.11
C SER A 410 6.50 -5.61 1.88
N ASP A 411 6.21 -6.36 2.95
CA ASP A 411 5.59 -7.68 2.86
C ASP A 411 4.15 -7.62 2.33
N ILE A 412 3.34 -6.64 2.76
CA ILE A 412 1.98 -6.46 2.25
C ILE A 412 1.99 -6.17 0.75
N HIS A 413 2.89 -5.32 0.28
CA HIS A 413 3.05 -5.09 -1.17
C HIS A 413 3.55 -6.34 -1.89
N SER A 414 4.40 -7.16 -1.27
CA SER A 414 4.82 -8.44 -1.82
C SER A 414 3.65 -9.39 -2.00
N LEU A 415 2.71 -9.44 -1.04
CA LEU A 415 1.50 -10.26 -1.12
C LEU A 415 0.51 -9.73 -2.17
N ILE A 416 0.37 -8.41 -2.32
CA ILE A 416 -0.43 -7.79 -3.40
C ILE A 416 0.11 -8.22 -4.77
N LEU A 417 1.42 -8.14 -4.96
CA LEU A 417 2.06 -8.55 -6.22
C LEU A 417 1.99 -10.06 -6.42
N GLY A 418 2.23 -10.84 -5.38
CA GLY A 418 2.10 -12.29 -5.40
C GLY A 418 0.71 -12.73 -5.84
N ARG A 419 -0.34 -12.10 -5.30
CA ARG A 419 -1.73 -12.31 -5.73
C ARG A 419 -1.94 -11.94 -7.19
N ALA A 420 -1.42 -10.81 -7.65
CA ALA A 420 -1.59 -10.37 -9.03
C ALA A 420 -0.85 -11.27 -10.04
N ILE A 421 0.32 -11.79 -9.68
CA ILE A 421 1.13 -12.67 -10.53
C ILE A 421 0.54 -14.08 -10.59
N THR A 422 0.07 -14.60 -9.47
CA THR A 422 -0.38 -16.00 -9.36
C THR A 422 -1.89 -16.17 -9.55
N GLY A 423 -2.68 -15.10 -9.38
CA GLY A 423 -4.13 -15.18 -9.26
C GLY A 423 -4.62 -15.81 -7.95
N VAL A 424 -3.71 -16.09 -7.00
CA VAL A 424 -4.00 -16.77 -5.73
C VAL A 424 -3.79 -15.80 -4.58
N GLN A 425 -4.83 -15.58 -3.79
CA GLN A 425 -4.68 -14.89 -2.51
C GLN A 425 -3.94 -15.79 -1.53
N ALA A 426 -2.85 -15.29 -0.96
CA ALA A 426 -2.04 -16.02 0.02
C ALA A 426 -2.65 -16.01 1.43
N ASP A 427 -3.49 -15.02 1.75
CA ASP A 427 -4.25 -14.99 2.99
C ASP A 427 -5.48 -15.90 2.90
N PRO A 428 -5.84 -16.63 3.97
CA PRO A 428 -7.11 -17.31 4.02
C PRO A 428 -8.25 -16.27 3.99
N PRO A 429 -9.46 -16.65 3.51
CA PRO A 429 -10.65 -15.80 3.62
C PRO A 429 -10.84 -15.28 5.05
N SER A 430 -11.34 -14.06 5.24
CA SER A 430 -11.43 -13.42 6.57
C SER A 430 -12.25 -14.20 7.62
N SER A 431 -13.13 -15.11 7.19
CA SER A 431 -13.91 -16.01 8.05
C SER A 431 -13.31 -17.40 8.19
N CYS A 432 -12.14 -17.65 7.60
CA CYS A 432 -11.53 -18.98 7.51
C CYS A 432 -10.05 -18.95 7.94
N SER A 433 -9.57 -20.07 8.45
CA SER A 433 -8.13 -20.34 8.57
C SER A 433 -7.87 -21.78 8.14
N ALA A 434 -6.73 -22.08 7.52
CA ALA A 434 -6.36 -23.46 7.23
C ALA A 434 -4.83 -23.61 7.22
N GLY A 435 -4.33 -24.73 7.75
CA GLY A 435 -2.91 -25.04 7.76
C GLY A 435 -2.62 -26.50 8.13
N PRO A 436 -1.39 -26.97 7.92
CA PRO A 436 -0.98 -28.34 8.22
C PRO A 436 -1.07 -28.64 9.72
N VAL A 437 -1.39 -29.89 10.06
CA VAL A 437 -1.37 -30.38 11.43
C VAL A 437 -0.02 -31.00 11.71
N GLY A 438 0.80 -30.33 12.53
CA GLY A 438 2.18 -30.74 12.79
C GLY A 438 3.03 -30.66 11.52
N ASP A 439 3.79 -31.72 11.23
CA ASP A 439 4.70 -31.78 10.07
C ASP A 439 4.07 -32.45 8.82
N ASP A 440 2.80 -32.89 8.89
CA ASP A 440 2.13 -33.55 7.77
C ASP A 440 1.54 -32.51 6.80
N LEU A 441 2.24 -32.28 5.68
CA LEU A 441 1.80 -31.37 4.63
C LEU A 441 0.54 -31.84 3.88
N PHE A 442 0.15 -33.11 3.99
CA PHE A 442 -1.05 -33.67 3.34
C PHE A 442 -2.28 -33.71 4.26
N HIS A 443 -2.14 -33.33 5.53
CA HIS A 443 -3.23 -33.27 6.48
C HIS A 443 -3.33 -31.89 7.11
N TRP A 444 -4.38 -31.16 6.75
CA TRP A 444 -4.62 -29.81 7.25
C TRP A 444 -5.84 -29.78 8.17
N GLN A 445 -5.80 -28.86 9.12
CA GLN A 445 -6.96 -28.44 9.88
C GLN A 445 -7.39 -27.07 9.37
N ALA A 446 -8.70 -26.90 9.20
CA ALA A 446 -9.30 -25.62 8.88
C ALA A 446 -10.33 -25.22 9.93
N THR A 447 -10.54 -23.92 10.06
CA THR A 447 -11.53 -23.30 10.93
C THR A 447 -12.38 -22.38 10.08
N ILE A 448 -13.70 -22.44 10.27
CA ILE A 448 -14.67 -21.54 9.65
C ILE A 448 -15.44 -20.85 10.78
N MET A 449 -15.44 -19.52 10.77
CA MET A 449 -16.34 -18.70 11.57
C MET A 449 -17.72 -18.72 10.92
N GLY A 450 -18.75 -19.03 11.71
CA GLY A 450 -20.12 -19.11 11.25
C GLY A 450 -20.58 -17.78 10.62
N PRO A 451 -21.16 -17.80 9.39
CA PRO A 451 -21.58 -16.58 8.71
C PRO A 451 -22.59 -15.76 9.51
N GLY A 452 -22.41 -14.44 9.54
CA GLY A 452 -23.17 -13.53 10.42
C GLY A 452 -24.68 -13.51 10.17
N ASP A 453 -25.10 -13.77 8.93
CA ASP A 453 -26.46 -13.81 8.43
C ASP A 453 -27.09 -15.22 8.44
N SER A 454 -26.42 -16.20 9.04
CA SER A 454 -26.84 -17.60 9.10
C SER A 454 -27.21 -18.04 10.54
N PRO A 455 -27.94 -19.16 10.73
CA PRO A 455 -28.14 -19.73 12.06
C PRO A 455 -26.85 -20.23 12.72
N TYR A 456 -25.73 -20.21 12.00
CA TYR A 456 -24.40 -20.58 12.47
C TYR A 456 -23.59 -19.40 13.02
N SER A 457 -24.12 -18.17 12.92
CA SER A 457 -23.51 -16.94 13.41
C SER A 457 -23.02 -17.06 14.86
N GLY A 458 -21.78 -16.61 15.09
CA GLY A 458 -21.10 -16.69 16.39
C GLY A 458 -20.47 -18.05 16.72
N GLY A 459 -20.61 -19.07 15.87
CA GLY A 459 -19.94 -20.36 16.03
C GLY A 459 -18.56 -20.44 15.36
N VAL A 460 -17.73 -21.35 15.83
CA VAL A 460 -16.41 -21.74 15.32
C VAL A 460 -16.47 -23.22 14.93
N PHE A 461 -16.33 -23.49 13.64
CA PHE A 461 -16.42 -24.84 13.08
C PHE A 461 -15.05 -25.31 12.64
N PHE A 462 -14.62 -26.46 13.14
CA PHE A 462 -13.39 -27.11 12.75
C PHE A 462 -13.65 -28.13 11.64
N LEU A 463 -12.73 -28.19 10.69
CA LEU A 463 -12.73 -29.08 9.55
C LEU A 463 -11.37 -29.76 9.44
N SER A 464 -11.36 -30.99 8.94
CA SER A 464 -10.17 -31.71 8.54
C SER A 464 -10.12 -31.80 7.01
N ILE A 465 -8.96 -31.52 6.44
CA ILE A 465 -8.68 -31.55 5.02
C ILE A 465 -7.55 -32.55 4.77
N HIS A 466 -7.81 -33.58 3.97
CA HIS A 466 -6.80 -34.53 3.54
C HIS A 466 -6.55 -34.39 2.05
N PHE A 467 -5.30 -34.14 1.68
CA PHE A 467 -4.88 -34.05 0.30
C PHE A 467 -4.50 -35.44 -0.22
N PRO A 468 -5.07 -35.90 -1.35
CA PRO A 468 -4.60 -37.12 -1.99
C PRO A 468 -3.21 -36.90 -2.59
N THR A 469 -2.47 -37.98 -2.82
CA THR A 469 -1.10 -37.93 -3.37
C THR A 469 -1.02 -37.36 -4.79
N ASP A 470 -2.14 -37.37 -5.52
CA ASP A 470 -2.29 -36.81 -6.87
C ASP A 470 -3.00 -35.44 -6.87
N TYR A 471 -3.10 -34.76 -5.73
CA TYR A 471 -3.50 -33.36 -5.68
C TYR A 471 -2.56 -32.49 -6.53
N PRO A 472 -3.06 -31.52 -7.33
CA PRO A 472 -4.44 -31.02 -7.40
C PRO A 472 -5.34 -31.71 -8.44
N PHE A 473 -4.92 -32.82 -9.05
CA PHE A 473 -5.72 -33.52 -10.07
C PHE A 473 -6.92 -34.28 -9.50
N LYS A 474 -6.89 -34.61 -8.20
CA LYS A 474 -8.07 -35.06 -7.43
C LYS A 474 -8.42 -34.08 -6.31
N PRO A 475 -9.71 -33.96 -5.97
CA PRO A 475 -10.14 -33.09 -4.89
C PRO A 475 -9.59 -33.54 -3.53
N PRO A 476 -9.33 -32.60 -2.61
CA PRO A 476 -9.06 -32.95 -1.22
C PRO A 476 -10.33 -33.48 -0.57
N LYS A 477 -10.18 -34.38 0.42
CA LYS A 477 -11.29 -34.82 1.26
C LYS A 477 -11.46 -33.83 2.40
N VAL A 478 -12.58 -33.12 2.41
CA VAL A 478 -12.93 -32.15 3.46
C VAL A 478 -14.07 -32.70 4.31
N THR A 479 -13.90 -32.68 5.64
CA THR A 479 -14.90 -33.16 6.60
C THR A 479 -14.99 -32.24 7.80
N PHE A 480 -16.20 -31.89 8.24
CA PHE A 480 -16.41 -31.22 9.52
C PHE A 480 -16.02 -32.15 10.68
N THR A 481 -15.19 -31.66 11.60
CA THR A 481 -14.94 -32.32 12.88
C THR A 481 -15.88 -31.79 13.96
N THR A 482 -16.31 -30.53 13.84
CA THR A 482 -17.39 -29.95 14.65
C THR A 482 -18.75 -30.50 14.20
N ARG A 483 -19.59 -30.94 15.14
CA ARG A 483 -20.96 -31.38 14.82
C ARG A 483 -21.82 -30.19 14.40
N ILE A 484 -22.60 -30.37 13.34
CA ILE A 484 -23.43 -29.33 12.76
C ILE A 484 -24.77 -29.89 12.30
N TYR A 485 -25.85 -29.11 12.47
CA TYR A 485 -27.18 -29.44 11.96
C TYR A 485 -27.40 -28.75 10.62
N HIS A 486 -27.21 -29.46 9.50
CA HIS A 486 -27.23 -28.88 8.16
C HIS A 486 -27.71 -29.89 7.09
N PRO A 487 -28.52 -29.51 6.08
CA PRO A 487 -29.02 -30.43 5.05
C PRO A 487 -27.94 -31.15 4.23
N ASN A 488 -26.86 -30.44 3.88
CA ASN A 488 -25.76 -30.95 3.06
C ASN A 488 -24.57 -31.51 3.84
N ILE A 489 -24.66 -31.64 5.18
CA ILE A 489 -23.57 -32.18 6.02
C ILE A 489 -24.13 -33.30 6.89
N ASN A 490 -23.58 -34.51 6.79
CA ASN A 490 -24.07 -35.65 7.55
C ASN A 490 -23.41 -35.76 8.95
N SER A 491 -23.84 -36.74 9.75
CA SER A 491 -23.35 -36.97 11.11
C SER A 491 -21.85 -37.31 11.21
N ASN A 492 -21.26 -37.78 10.12
CA ASN A 492 -19.81 -38.04 10.01
C ASN A 492 -19.03 -36.81 9.51
N GLY A 493 -19.70 -35.66 9.35
CA GLY A 493 -19.10 -34.41 8.88
C GLY A 493 -18.80 -34.39 7.38
N SER A 494 -19.26 -35.37 6.61
CA SER A 494 -19.07 -35.38 5.16
C SER A 494 -19.92 -34.28 4.52
N ILE A 495 -19.39 -33.64 3.48
CA ILE A 495 -20.01 -32.49 2.82
C ILE A 495 -20.53 -32.92 1.43
N CYS A 496 -21.74 -32.48 1.06
CA CYS A 496 -22.18 -32.50 -0.33
C CYS A 496 -21.96 -31.14 -0.95
N LEU A 497 -20.90 -31.05 -1.74
CA LEU A 497 -20.53 -29.89 -2.52
C LEU A 497 -19.95 -30.41 -3.84
N ASP A 498 -20.52 -29.96 -4.95
CA ASP A 498 -20.19 -30.37 -6.32
C ASP A 498 -18.71 -30.16 -6.66
N ILE A 499 -18.12 -29.07 -6.19
CA ILE A 499 -16.70 -28.79 -6.40
C ILE A 499 -15.79 -29.81 -5.71
N LEU A 500 -16.25 -30.54 -4.68
CA LEU A 500 -15.48 -31.62 -4.05
C LEU A 500 -15.67 -32.98 -4.73
N ARG A 501 -16.41 -33.02 -5.84
CA ARG A 501 -16.75 -34.23 -6.59
C ARG A 501 -16.54 -34.04 -8.09
N ASP A 502 -17.62 -33.84 -8.83
CA ASP A 502 -17.70 -33.84 -10.28
C ASP A 502 -17.34 -32.49 -10.90
N GLN A 503 -17.48 -31.39 -10.16
CA GLN A 503 -17.06 -30.05 -10.58
C GLN A 503 -15.65 -29.68 -10.09
N TRP A 504 -14.89 -30.64 -9.55
CA TRP A 504 -13.50 -30.37 -9.15
C TRP A 504 -12.65 -30.02 -10.38
N SER A 505 -11.89 -28.94 -10.25
CA SER A 505 -10.88 -28.53 -11.22
C SER A 505 -9.56 -28.29 -10.49
N PRO A 506 -8.40 -28.67 -11.06
CA PRO A 506 -7.09 -28.32 -10.51
C PRO A 506 -6.86 -26.81 -10.33
N ALA A 507 -7.71 -25.95 -10.93
CA ALA A 507 -7.71 -24.50 -10.74
C ALA A 507 -8.47 -24.02 -9.49
N LEU A 508 -9.13 -24.94 -8.76
CA LEU A 508 -9.78 -24.65 -7.48
C LEU A 508 -8.77 -24.74 -6.34
N THR A 509 -8.77 -23.71 -5.49
CA THR A 509 -7.87 -23.59 -4.35
C THR A 509 -8.61 -23.92 -3.06
N ILE A 510 -7.88 -24.22 -1.98
CA ILE A 510 -8.47 -24.43 -0.65
C ILE A 510 -9.25 -23.20 -0.17
N SER A 511 -8.79 -21.99 -0.50
CA SER A 511 -9.54 -20.76 -0.23
C SER A 511 -10.92 -20.76 -0.90
N LYS A 512 -11.00 -21.12 -2.19
CA LYS A 512 -12.29 -21.24 -2.91
C LYS A 512 -13.17 -22.35 -2.33
N VAL A 513 -12.58 -23.47 -1.92
CA VAL A 513 -13.32 -24.56 -1.26
C VAL A 513 -13.94 -24.07 0.06
N LEU A 514 -13.16 -23.43 0.91
CA LEU A 514 -13.64 -22.91 2.20
C LEU A 514 -14.69 -21.81 2.04
N LEU A 515 -14.53 -20.93 1.04
CA LEU A 515 -15.55 -19.92 0.68
C LEU A 515 -16.85 -20.57 0.20
N SER A 516 -16.76 -21.63 -0.59
CA SER A 516 -17.94 -22.36 -1.08
C SER A 516 -18.66 -23.08 0.06
N ILE A 517 -17.91 -23.62 1.04
CA ILE A 517 -18.48 -24.18 2.27
C ILE A 517 -19.17 -23.07 3.09
N CYS A 518 -18.55 -21.89 3.26
CA CYS A 518 -19.18 -20.76 3.94
C CYS A 518 -20.49 -20.34 3.25
N SER A 519 -20.48 -20.25 1.92
CA SER A 519 -21.67 -19.94 1.13
C SER A 519 -22.77 -20.98 1.34
N MET A 520 -22.40 -22.27 1.37
CA MET A 520 -23.34 -23.36 1.64
C MET A 520 -23.94 -23.27 3.06
N LEU A 521 -23.17 -22.82 4.06
CA LEU A 521 -23.70 -22.59 5.42
C LEU A 521 -24.72 -21.44 5.46
N THR A 522 -24.55 -20.41 4.63
CA THR A 522 -25.53 -19.32 4.51
C THR A 522 -26.78 -19.76 3.72
N ASP A 523 -26.58 -20.45 2.60
CA ASP A 523 -27.65 -20.94 1.73
C ASP A 523 -27.50 -22.44 1.43
N PRO A 524 -28.04 -23.31 2.30
CA PRO A 524 -28.05 -24.75 2.07
C PRO A 524 -28.76 -25.11 0.76
N ASN A 525 -28.29 -26.16 0.07
CA ASN A 525 -28.93 -26.69 -1.13
C ASN A 525 -29.87 -27.86 -0.74
N PRO A 526 -31.20 -27.65 -0.60
CA PRO A 526 -32.08 -28.69 -0.12
C PRO A 526 -32.54 -29.66 -1.24
N ASP A 527 -32.12 -29.44 -2.48
CA ASP A 527 -32.40 -30.31 -3.63
C ASP A 527 -31.35 -31.40 -3.83
N ASP A 528 -30.15 -31.23 -3.26
CA ASP A 528 -29.11 -32.26 -3.17
C ASP A 528 -28.59 -32.48 -1.72
N PRO A 529 -29.46 -32.93 -0.79
CA PRO A 529 -29.10 -33.07 0.62
C PRO A 529 -28.38 -34.39 0.92
N LEU A 530 -27.48 -34.38 1.91
CA LEU A 530 -27.00 -35.61 2.55
C LEU A 530 -27.94 -36.11 3.65
N VAL A 531 -28.75 -35.21 4.20
CA VAL A 531 -29.69 -35.50 5.28
C VAL A 531 -31.09 -35.07 4.84
N PRO A 532 -31.83 -35.93 4.13
CA PRO A 532 -33.14 -35.61 3.57
C PRO A 532 -34.15 -35.12 4.60
N GLU A 533 -34.07 -35.60 5.84
CA GLU A 533 -34.96 -35.17 6.92
C GLU A 533 -34.74 -33.70 7.29
N ILE A 534 -33.48 -33.26 7.39
CA ILE A 534 -33.14 -31.86 7.67
C ILE A 534 -33.54 -30.98 6.47
N ALA A 535 -33.31 -31.45 5.25
CA ALA A 535 -33.73 -30.75 4.04
C ALA A 535 -35.26 -30.58 3.96
N HIS A 536 -36.03 -31.60 4.36
CA HIS A 536 -37.47 -31.51 4.43
C HIS A 536 -37.92 -30.44 5.43
N VAL A 537 -37.34 -30.41 6.64
CA VAL A 537 -37.64 -29.36 7.63
C VAL A 537 -37.22 -27.97 7.10
N TYR A 538 -36.06 -27.86 6.46
CA TYR A 538 -35.60 -26.62 5.83
C TYR A 538 -36.60 -26.08 4.79
N LYS A 539 -37.20 -26.95 3.96
CA LYS A 539 -38.19 -26.58 2.94
C LYS A 539 -39.59 -26.28 3.50
N THR A 540 -40.00 -27.00 4.55
CA THR A 540 -41.39 -26.99 5.05
C THR A 540 -41.62 -26.12 6.29
N ASP A 541 -40.58 -25.93 7.12
CA ASP A 541 -40.62 -25.20 8.39
C ASP A 541 -39.26 -24.54 8.68
N ARG A 542 -38.98 -23.45 7.94
CA ARG A 542 -37.74 -22.68 8.04
C ARG A 542 -37.45 -22.16 9.46
N PRO A 543 -38.42 -21.59 10.20
CA PRO A 543 -38.19 -21.12 11.58
C PRO A 543 -37.73 -22.24 12.52
N ARG A 544 -38.33 -23.44 12.42
CA ARG A 544 -37.91 -24.59 13.23
C ARG A 544 -36.51 -25.05 12.88
N TYR A 545 -36.17 -25.14 11.60
CA TYR A 545 -34.82 -25.47 11.15
C TYR A 545 -33.80 -24.50 11.76
N GLU A 546 -34.02 -23.18 11.65
CA GLU A 546 -33.08 -22.19 12.15
C GLU A 546 -32.96 -22.23 13.68
N ALA A 547 -34.05 -22.46 14.40
CA ALA A 547 -34.03 -22.61 15.85
C ALA A 547 -33.14 -23.80 16.28
N THR A 548 -33.32 -24.97 15.65
CA THR A 548 -32.50 -26.15 15.92
C THR A 548 -31.04 -25.96 15.50
N ALA A 549 -30.77 -25.33 14.34
CA ALA A 549 -29.41 -25.05 13.89
C ALA A 549 -28.67 -24.07 14.82
N ARG A 550 -29.35 -23.03 15.34
CA ARG A 550 -28.78 -22.13 16.36
C ARG A 550 -28.49 -22.87 17.68
N GLU A 551 -29.39 -23.76 18.12
CA GLU A 551 -29.17 -24.57 19.32
C GLU A 551 -27.94 -25.46 19.18
N TRP A 552 -27.79 -26.13 18.03
CA TRP A 552 -26.61 -26.96 17.74
C TRP A 552 -25.33 -26.14 17.67
N THR A 553 -25.38 -24.96 17.04
CA THR A 553 -24.23 -24.04 16.99
C THR A 553 -23.79 -23.67 18.41
N ARG A 554 -24.72 -23.30 19.28
CA ARG A 554 -24.40 -22.99 20.69
C ARG A 554 -23.83 -24.17 21.47
N LYS A 555 -24.28 -25.38 21.16
CA LYS A 555 -23.91 -26.59 21.90
C LYS A 555 -22.58 -27.19 21.47
N TYR A 556 -22.24 -27.08 20.18
CA TYR A 556 -21.13 -27.82 19.59
C TYR A 556 -20.05 -26.94 18.96
N ALA A 557 -20.34 -25.67 18.72
CA ALA A 557 -19.48 -24.76 17.96
C ALA A 557 -19.22 -23.43 18.67
N ILE A 558 -19.50 -23.29 19.98
CA ILE A 558 -19.09 -22.11 20.78
C ILE A 558 -17.89 -22.45 21.64
#